data_AF-A0A1S3D470-F1
#
_entry.id   AF-A0A1S3D470-F1
#
_cell.length_a   1.000
_cell.length_b   1.000
_cell.length_c   1.000
_cell.angle_alpha   90.00
_cell.angle_beta   90.00
_cell.angle_gamma   90.00
#
_symmetry.space_group_name_H-M   'P 1'
#
loop_
_entity.id
_entity.type
_entity.pdbx_description
1 polymer ?
#
loop_
_entity_poly.entity_id
_entity_poly.type
_entity_poly.pdbx_seq_one_letter_code
_entity_poly.pdbx_strand_id
1 'polypeptide(L)'
;MGGQSDFVHDFVVGGIAATISKTTVAPIERVKILLQIQDSSKNIAARRYRGIGDCFVRIHKEQGTLSFWRGNSANILRYFPAQALNFEYWN
;
A
#
# COMPACT_ATOMS: atom_id res chain seq x y z
N MET A 1 -26.09 -13.38 26.13
CA MET A 1 -26.27 -11.93 25.85
C MET A 1 -24.89 -11.36 25.58
N GLY A 2 -24.56 -10.95 24.35
CA GLY A 2 -23.22 -10.45 23.98
C GLY A 2 -22.98 -10.22 22.47
N GLY A 3 -23.88 -10.69 21.60
CA GLY A 3 -23.60 -10.82 20.16
C GLY A 3 -23.42 -9.56 19.30
N GLN A 4 -23.56 -8.34 19.84
CA GLN A 4 -23.33 -7.10 19.07
C GLN A 4 -22.10 -6.30 19.53
N SER A 5 -21.82 -6.23 20.83
CA SER A 5 -20.61 -5.55 21.34
C SER A 5 -19.33 -6.28 20.92
N ASP A 6 -19.36 -7.61 20.98
CA ASP A 6 -18.19 -8.45 20.69
C ASP A 6 -17.88 -8.44 19.20
N PHE A 7 -18.91 -8.42 18.34
CA PHE A 7 -18.75 -8.29 16.90
C PHE A 7 -18.11 -6.96 16.49
N VAL A 8 -18.59 -5.84 17.06
CA VAL A 8 -18.03 -4.51 16.76
C VAL A 8 -16.59 -4.41 17.27
N HIS A 9 -16.30 -4.97 18.45
CA HIS A 9 -14.96 -5.01 19.00
C HIS A 9 -14.01 -5.82 18.10
N ASP A 10 -14.38 -7.04 17.71
CA ASP A 10 -13.58 -7.88 16.83
C ASP A 10 -13.39 -7.28 15.43
N PHE A 11 -14.41 -6.59 14.93
CA PHE A 11 -14.34 -5.86 13.67
C PHE A 11 -13.35 -4.69 13.74
N VAL A 12 -13.40 -3.88 14.80
CA VAL A 12 -12.48 -2.75 14.98
C VAL A 12 -11.05 -3.25 15.18
N VAL A 13 -10.84 -4.26 16.02
CA VAL A 13 -9.52 -4.87 16.25
C VAL A 13 -8.97 -5.48 14.96
N GLY A 14 -9.80 -6.22 14.22
CA GLY A 14 -9.44 -6.77 12.92
C GLY A 14 -9.09 -5.68 11.89
N GLY A 15 -9.84 -4.59 11.86
CA GLY A 15 -9.59 -3.44 10.98
C GLY A 15 -8.28 -2.72 11.30
N ILE A 16 -7.97 -2.52 12.58
CA ILE A 16 -6.70 -1.91 13.03
C ILE A 16 -5.53 -2.84 12.70
N ALA A 17 -5.65 -4.13 13.02
CA ALA A 17 -4.62 -5.13 12.73
C ALA A 17 -4.32 -5.22 11.22
N ALA A 18 -5.36 -5.21 10.38
CA ALA A 18 -5.20 -5.20 8.93
C ALA A 18 -4.51 -3.92 8.42
N THR A 19 -4.83 -2.76 9.01
CA THR A 19 -4.23 -1.47 8.65
C THR A 19 -2.74 -1.44 9.00
N ILE A 20 -2.37 -1.90 10.20
CA ILE A 20 -0.97 -2.01 10.62
C ILE A 20 -0.22 -2.98 9.70
N SER A 21 -0.79 -4.16 9.43
CA SER A 21 -0.18 -5.17 8.55
C SER A 21 0.09 -4.60 7.14
N LYS A 22 -0.91 -3.95 6.53
CA LYS A 22 -0.73 -3.31 5.21
C LYS A 22 0.29 -2.19 5.23
N THR A 23 0.38 -1.44 6.33
CA THR A 23 1.36 -0.35 6.47
C THR A 23 2.79 -0.88 6.56
N THR A 24 3.00 -2.00 7.26
CA THR A 24 4.31 -2.66 7.38
C THR A 24 4.73 -3.33 6.06
N VAL A 25 3.78 -3.87 5.29
CA VAL A 25 4.08 -4.56 4.02
C VAL A 25 4.25 -3.59 2.83
N ALA A 26 3.64 -2.40 2.87
CA ALA A 26 3.66 -1.42 1.79
C ALA A 26 5.07 -1.09 1.22
N PRO A 27 6.13 -0.92 2.04
CA PRO A 27 7.47 -0.66 1.50
C PRO A 27 8.04 -1.80 0.65
N ILE A 28 7.85 -3.05 1.08
CA ILE A 28 8.35 -4.25 0.37
C ILE A 28 7.59 -4.44 -0.94
N GLU A 29 6.27 -4.27 -0.92
CA GLU A 29 5.43 -4.39 -2.11
C GLU A 29 5.78 -3.32 -3.14
N ARG A 30 6.05 -2.08 -2.70
CA ARG A 30 6.53 -1.02 -3.58
C ARG A 30 7.87 -1.34 -4.23
N VAL A 31 8.83 -1.89 -3.48
CA VAL A 31 10.13 -2.30 -4.03
C VAL A 31 9.97 -3.43 -5.05
N LYS A 32 9.11 -4.41 -4.78
CA LYS A 32 8.82 -5.49 -5.74
C LYS A 32 8.25 -4.94 -7.05
N ILE A 33 7.27 -4.03 -6.98
CA ILE A 33 6.67 -3.41 -8.18
C ILE A 33 7.73 -2.63 -8.96
N LEU A 34 8.55 -1.81 -8.29
CA LEU A 34 9.61 -1.03 -8.94
C LEU A 34 10.64 -1.92 -9.64
N LEU A 35 11.01 -3.05 -9.04
CA LEU A 35 11.89 -4.04 -9.66
C LEU A 35 11.24 -4.75 -10.85
N GLN A 36 9.93 -4.98 -10.85
CA GLN A 36 9.22 -5.60 -11.97
C GLN A 36 9.06 -4.63 -13.16
N ILE A 37 8.77 -3.35 -12.90
CA ILE A 37 8.55 -2.36 -13.95
C ILE A 37 9.83 -1.70 -14.46
N GLN A 38 10.99 -1.96 -13.83
CA GLN A 38 12.25 -1.31 -14.21
C GLN A 38 12.66 -1.59 -15.66
N ASP A 39 12.27 -2.75 -16.20
CA ASP A 39 12.56 -3.14 -17.58
C ASP A 39 11.60 -2.50 -18.59
N SER A 40 10.39 -2.13 -18.15
CA SER A 40 9.39 -1.45 -18.98
C SER A 40 9.50 0.08 -18.92
N SER A 41 10.17 0.64 -17.91
CA SER A 41 10.24 2.09 -17.70
C SER A 41 11.55 2.68 -18.21
N LYS A 42 11.48 3.49 -19.29
CA LYS A 42 12.65 4.15 -19.91
C LYS A 42 13.44 5.05 -18.95
N ASN A 43 12.76 5.63 -17.95
CA ASN A 43 13.41 6.46 -16.91
C ASN A 43 14.20 5.64 -15.88
N ILE A 44 13.84 4.36 -15.67
CA ILE A 44 14.51 3.46 -14.72
C ILE A 44 15.60 2.64 -15.41
N ALA A 45 15.44 2.34 -16.70
CA ALA A 45 16.42 1.59 -17.50
C ALA A 45 17.84 2.22 -17.48
N ALA A 46 17.95 3.55 -17.39
CA ALA A 46 19.24 4.25 -17.28
C ALA A 46 19.94 4.06 -15.91
N ARG A 47 19.18 3.71 -14.85
CA ARG A 47 19.69 3.47 -13.49
C ARG A 47 18.98 2.26 -12.88
N ARG A 48 19.15 1.09 -13.52
CA ARG A 48 18.59 -0.18 -13.05
C ARG A 48 18.99 -0.45 -11.58
N TYR A 49 18.06 -0.99 -10.81
CA TYR A 49 18.32 -1.32 -9.41
C TYR A 49 19.14 -2.61 -9.35
N ARG A 50 20.21 -2.63 -8.56
CA ARG A 50 21.08 -3.82 -8.43
C ARG A 50 20.45 -4.94 -7.59
N GLY A 51 19.38 -4.63 -6.85
CA GLY A 51 18.64 -5.57 -6.03
C GLY A 51 17.67 -4.87 -5.08
N ILE A 52 17.05 -5.64 -4.18
CA ILE A 52 16.04 -5.16 -3.22
C ILE A 52 16.64 -4.09 -2.29
N GLY A 53 17.83 -4.34 -1.73
CA GLY A 53 18.50 -3.41 -0.82
C GLY A 53 18.92 -2.10 -1.49
N ASP A 54 19.46 -2.16 -2.71
CA ASP A 54 19.83 -0.98 -3.50
C ASP A 54 18.59 -0.13 -3.83
N CYS A 55 17.47 -0.77 -4.17
CA CYS A 55 16.20 -0.10 -4.39
C CYS A 55 15.69 0.59 -3.12
N PHE A 56 15.71 -0.09 -1.97
CA PHE A 56 15.34 0.49 -0.67
C PHE A 56 16.18 1.72 -0.31
N VAL A 57 17.51 1.60 -0.39
CA VAL A 57 18.44 2.67 -0.02
C VAL A 57 18.30 3.86 -0.97
N ARG A 58 18.15 3.64 -2.29
CA ARG A 58 17.93 4.72 -3.25
C ARG A 58 16.61 5.42 -3.03
N ILE A 59 15.51 4.69 -2.85
CA ILE A 59 14.21 5.32 -2.58
C ILE A 59 14.28 6.17 -1.31
N HIS A 60 14.91 5.65 -0.26
CA HIS A 60 15.09 6.37 0.99
C HIS A 60 15.95 7.63 0.82
N LYS A 61 17.07 7.55 0.09
CA LYS A 61 17.98 8.68 -0.14
C LYS A 61 17.47 9.72 -1.14
N GLU A 62 16.80 9.30 -2.21
CA GLU A 62 16.37 10.17 -3.30
C GLU A 62 14.99 10.78 -3.05
N GLN A 63 14.09 10.05 -2.38
CA GLN A 63 12.70 10.47 -2.19
C GLN A 63 12.26 10.54 -0.72
N GLY A 64 13.06 10.05 0.24
CA GLY A 64 12.73 10.04 1.66
C GLY A 64 11.88 8.85 2.10
N THR A 65 11.83 8.60 3.42
CA THR A 65 11.06 7.50 4.05
C THR A 65 9.57 7.54 3.72
N LEU A 66 8.95 8.71 3.73
CA LEU A 66 7.53 8.87 3.42
C LEU A 66 7.19 8.49 1.98
N SER A 67 8.18 8.47 1.09
CA SER A 67 7.93 8.07 -0.30
C SER A 67 7.56 6.61 -0.43
N PHE A 68 7.94 5.71 0.50
CA PHE A 68 7.45 4.33 0.50
C PHE A 68 5.92 4.22 0.54
N TRP A 69 5.25 5.22 1.11
CA TRP A 69 3.79 5.33 1.16
C TRP A 69 3.22 6.33 0.14
N ARG A 70 4.03 6.94 -0.73
CA ARG A 70 3.53 7.76 -1.86
C ARG A 70 2.78 6.86 -2.84
N GLY A 71 1.48 7.12 -2.97
CA GLY A 71 0.53 6.30 -3.72
C GLY A 71 -0.50 5.60 -2.82
N ASN A 72 -0.19 5.37 -1.54
CA ASN A 72 -1.14 4.77 -0.59
C ASN A 72 -2.28 5.73 -0.26
N SER A 73 -2.00 7.03 -0.09
CA SER A 73 -3.03 8.06 0.10
C SER A 73 -3.93 8.25 -1.12
N ALA A 74 -3.35 8.23 -2.34
CA ALA A 74 -4.11 8.29 -3.58
C ALA A 74 -4.96 7.02 -3.82
N ASN A 75 -4.44 5.84 -3.45
CA ASN A 75 -5.21 4.60 -3.47
C ASN A 75 -6.35 4.63 -2.44
N ILE A 76 -6.12 5.07 -1.20
CA ILE A 76 -7.17 5.22 -0.19
C ILE A 76 -8.28 6.18 -0.67
N LEU A 77 -7.89 7.32 -1.25
CA LEU A 77 -8.83 8.29 -1.80
C LEU A 77 -9.61 7.76 -3.02
N ARG A 78 -9.02 6.88 -3.84
CA ARG A 78 -9.69 6.23 -4.98
C ARG A 78 -10.57 5.05 -4.58
N TYR A 79 -10.16 4.29 -3.55
CA TYR A 79 -10.95 3.17 -3.04
C TYR A 79 -12.26 3.65 -2.40
N PHE A 80 -12.25 4.83 -1.78
CA PHE A 80 -13.41 5.41 -1.13
C PHE A 80 -14.63 5.59 -2.09
N PRO A 81 -14.51 6.26 -3.24
CA PRO A 81 -15.61 6.38 -4.21
C PRO A 81 -15.91 5.05 -4.92
N ALA A 82 -14.91 4.19 -5.16
CA ALA A 82 -15.15 2.90 -5.80
C ALA A 82 -15.98 1.94 -4.92
N GLN A 83 -15.75 1.97 -3.61
CA GLN A 83 -16.55 1.19 -2.64
C GLN A 83 -17.94 1.82 -2.45
N ALA A 84 -18.03 3.16 -2.40
CA ALA A 84 -19.33 3.86 -2.32
C ALA A 84 -20.24 3.54 -3.51
N LEU A 85 -19.70 3.57 -4.73
CA LEU A 85 -20.45 3.23 -5.94
C LEU A 85 -20.82 1.75 -5.99
N ASN A 86 -19.90 0.83 -5.63
CA ASN A 86 -20.26 -0.60 -5.55
C ASN A 86 -21.39 -0.83 -4.54
N PHE A 87 -21.39 -0.16 -3.39
CA PHE A 87 -22.47 -0.30 -2.41
C PHE A 87 -23.83 0.21 -2.95
N GLU A 88 -23.81 1.21 -3.83
CA GLU A 88 -24.99 1.77 -4.48
C GLU A 88 -25.51 0.90 -5.64
N TYR A 89 -24.67 0.06 -6.26
CA TYR A 89 -25.10 -0.88 -7.30
C TYR A 89 -25.57 -2.24 -6.76
N TRP A 90 -25.26 -2.58 -5.50
CA TRP A 90 -25.60 -3.87 -4.87
C TRP A 90 -26.72 -3.77 -3.80
N ASN A 91 -27.40 -2.62 -3.70
CA ASN A 91 -28.63 -2.40 -2.91
C ASN A 91 -29.75 -1.90 -3.83
#